data_AF-A0A928X739-F1
#
_entry.id   AF-A0A928X739-F1
#
_cell.length_a   1.000
_cell.length_b   1.000
_cell.length_c   1.000
_cell.angle_alpha   90.00
_cell.angle_beta   90.00
_cell.angle_gamma   90.00
#
_symmetry.space_group_name_H-M   'P 1'
#
loop_
_entity.id
_entity.type
_entity.pdbx_description
1 polymer ?
#
loop_
_entity_poly.entity_id
_entity_poly.type
_entity_poly.pdbx_seq_one_letter_code
_entity_poly.pdbx_strand_id
1 'polypeptide(L)'
;MDMNMRVFETLANGQCMLLTNTYDGLGYEELFEEGRHYIGFRTEEEAVQKALYYSKNPEEAIEIAREGQRRVLETTPMHTGAVRSWPLSLKAGR
;
A
#
# COMPACT_ATOMS: atom_id res chain seq x y z
N MET A 1 3.60 13.93 -5.77
CA MET A 1 4.63 13.32 -4.90
C MET A 1 4.74 11.87 -5.31
N ASP A 2 5.95 11.36 -5.51
CA ASP A 2 6.21 10.02 -6.03
C ASP A 2 5.92 8.92 -5.01
N MET A 3 5.15 7.89 -5.40
CA MET A 3 4.91 6.71 -4.57
C MET A 3 6.20 5.88 -4.44
N ASN A 4 6.63 5.62 -3.21
CA ASN A 4 7.87 4.91 -2.93
C ASN A 4 7.71 3.40 -3.26
N MET A 5 8.65 2.83 -4.03
CA MET A 5 8.66 1.39 -4.39
C MET A 5 8.54 0.45 -3.17
N ARG A 6 8.99 0.88 -1.98
CA ARG A 6 8.87 0.11 -0.74
C ARG A 6 7.44 -0.25 -0.33
N VAL A 7 6.46 0.54 -0.80
CA VAL A 7 5.02 0.25 -0.63
C VAL A 7 4.66 -1.04 -1.36
N PHE A 8 5.09 -1.15 -2.63
CA PHE A 8 4.84 -2.34 -3.43
C PHE A 8 5.56 -3.56 -2.88
N GLU A 9 6.80 -3.42 -2.43
CA GLU A 9 7.57 -4.53 -1.83
C GLU A 9 6.90 -5.04 -0.55
N THR A 10 6.39 -4.14 0.30
CA THR A 10 5.71 -4.49 1.54
C THR A 10 4.39 -5.21 1.26
N LEU A 11 3.59 -4.67 0.35
CA LEU A 11 2.31 -5.27 -0.03
C LEU A 11 2.49 -6.59 -0.79
N ALA A 12 3.53 -6.74 -1.62
CA ALA A 12 3.79 -7.95 -2.39
C ALA A 12 4.15 -9.17 -1.52
N ASN A 13 4.65 -8.97 -0.30
CA ASN A 13 4.93 -10.07 0.63
C ASN A 13 3.65 -10.71 1.20
N GLY A 14 2.58 -9.92 1.41
CA GLY A 14 1.28 -10.42 1.89
C GLY A 14 1.23 -10.95 3.33
N GLN A 15 2.34 -10.87 4.09
CA GLN A 15 2.39 -11.29 5.50
C GLN A 15 2.41 -10.11 6.48
N CYS A 16 2.77 -8.90 6.01
CA CYS A 16 2.84 -7.71 6.83
C CYS A 16 1.89 -6.63 6.30
N MET A 17 1.06 -6.10 7.19
CA MET A 17 0.17 -4.99 6.88
C MET A 17 0.98 -3.70 6.68
N LEU A 18 0.66 -2.94 5.63
CA LEU A 18 1.25 -1.63 5.42
C LEU A 18 0.56 -0.60 6.32
N LEU A 19 1.32 -0.02 7.26
CA LEU A 19 0.94 1.15 8.05
C LEU A 19 1.76 2.35 7.55
N THR A 20 1.11 3.35 6.98
CA THR A 20 1.79 4.50 6.35
C THR A 20 1.17 5.83 6.75
N ASN A 21 1.96 6.89 6.71
CA ASN A 21 1.45 8.24 6.89
C ASN A 21 0.56 8.61 5.69
N THR A 22 -0.63 9.13 5.97
CA THR A 22 -1.58 9.59 4.96
C THR A 22 -1.46 11.10 4.78
N TYR A 23 -1.06 11.50 3.58
CA TYR A 23 -1.15 12.87 3.10
C TYR A 23 -2.01 12.91 1.84
N ASP A 24 -2.79 13.98 1.70
CA ASP A 24 -3.61 14.18 0.51
C ASP A 24 -2.73 14.28 -0.75
N GLY A 25 -3.14 13.64 -1.86
CA GLY A 25 -2.43 13.76 -3.14
C GLY A 25 -1.19 12.88 -3.30
N LEU A 26 -1.05 11.80 -2.51
CA LEU A 26 0.01 10.80 -2.68
C LEU A 26 -0.22 9.82 -3.84
N GLY A 27 -1.39 9.85 -4.49
CA GLY A 27 -1.75 8.94 -5.58
C GLY A 27 -2.10 7.52 -5.12
N TYR A 28 -2.10 7.25 -3.81
CA TYR A 28 -2.55 5.96 -3.25
C TYR A 28 -4.03 5.72 -3.50
N GLU A 29 -4.85 6.76 -3.41
CA GLU A 29 -6.33 6.70 -3.46
C GLU A 29 -6.85 6.21 -4.82
N GLU A 30 -6.06 6.35 -5.89
CA GLU A 30 -6.43 5.85 -7.23
C GLU A 30 -6.16 4.34 -7.40
N LEU A 31 -5.26 3.78 -6.57
CA LEU A 31 -4.76 2.41 -6.72
C LEU A 31 -5.14 1.50 -5.55
N PHE A 32 -5.26 2.05 -4.35
CA PHE A 32 -5.49 1.34 -3.10
C PHE A 32 -6.60 2.02 -2.29
N GLU A 33 -7.16 1.28 -1.35
CA GLU A 33 -8.31 1.68 -0.55
C GLU A 33 -7.87 1.58 0.91
N GLU A 34 -7.90 2.71 1.63
CA GLU A 34 -7.57 2.74 3.05
C GLU A 34 -8.59 1.90 3.85
N GLY A 35 -8.12 1.15 4.85
CA GLY A 35 -8.95 0.25 5.64
C GLY A 35 -9.12 -1.14 5.02
N ARG A 36 -8.80 -1.30 3.73
CA ARG A 36 -8.89 -2.59 3.02
C ARG A 36 -7.54 -3.08 2.50
N HIS A 37 -6.77 -2.21 1.86
CA HIS A 37 -5.49 -2.55 1.23
C HIS A 37 -4.28 -2.07 2.06
N TYR A 38 -4.45 -1.01 2.84
CA TYR A 38 -3.44 -0.45 3.75
C TYR A 38 -4.13 0.31 4.88
N ILE A 39 -3.39 0.65 5.93
CA ILE A 39 -3.85 1.52 7.01
C ILE A 39 -3.05 2.82 7.00
N GLY A 40 -3.77 3.94 6.97
CA GLY A 40 -3.21 5.27 7.10
C GLY A 40 -3.04 5.71 8.56
N PHE A 41 -2.20 6.71 8.82
CA PHE A 41 -2.20 7.48 10.06
C PHE A 41 -1.85 8.93 9.76
N ARG A 42 -2.31 9.87 10.59
CA ARG A 42 -2.04 11.32 10.42
C ARG A 42 -1.18 11.90 11.53
N THR A 43 -1.13 11.24 12.69
CA THR A 43 -0.27 11.65 13.81
C THR A 43 0.57 10.48 14.32
N GLU A 44 1.63 10.78 15.06
CA GLU A 44 2.46 9.74 15.69
C GLU A 44 1.67 8.92 16.70
N GLU A 45 0.76 9.57 17.45
CA GLU A 45 -0.12 8.89 18.41
C GLU A 45 -1.05 7.89 17.71
N GLU A 46 -1.65 8.28 16.58
CA GLU A 46 -2.46 7.36 15.77
C GLU A 46 -1.64 6.19 15.24
N ALA A 47 -0.39 6.43 14.82
CA ALA A 47 0.50 5.38 14.36
C ALA A 47 0.77 4.34 15.46
N VAL A 48 1.07 4.81 16.67
CA VAL A 48 1.31 3.95 17.84
C VAL A 48 0.03 3.18 18.21
N GLN A 49 -1.12 3.84 18.26
CA GLN A 49 -2.40 3.21 18.58
C GLN A 49 -2.74 2.10 17.58
N LYS A 50 -2.60 2.38 16.28
CA LYS A 50 -2.87 1.41 15.21
C LYS A 50 -1.87 0.25 15.26
N ALA A 51 -0.59 0.52 15.44
CA ALA A 51 0.43 -0.52 15.58
C ALA A 51 0.12 -1.46 16.76
N LEU A 52 -0.25 -0.92 17.92
CA LEU A 52 -0.63 -1.71 19.09
C LEU A 52 -1.93 -2.49 18.88
N TYR A 53 -2.92 -1.90 18.22
CA TYR A 53 -4.18 -2.56 17.90
C TYR A 53 -3.96 -3.78 16.99
N TYR A 54 -3.26 -3.61 15.87
CA TYR A 54 -3.01 -4.69 14.91
C TYR A 54 -2.00 -5.72 15.42
N SER A 55 -1.10 -5.34 16.33
CA SER A 55 -0.26 -6.31 17.06
C SER A 55 -1.09 -7.27 17.93
N LYS A 56 -2.23 -6.81 18.45
CA LYS A 56 -3.19 -7.62 19.24
C LYS A 56 -4.25 -8.31 18.39
N ASN A 57 -4.45 -7.85 17.15
CA ASN A 57 -5.41 -8.40 16.18
C ASN A 57 -4.69 -8.85 14.90
N PRO A 58 -3.80 -9.85 14.98
CA PRO A 58 -2.97 -10.25 13.85
C PRO A 58 -3.78 -10.83 12.68
N GLU A 59 -4.94 -11.44 12.93
CA GLU A 59 -5.81 -11.97 11.87
C GLU A 59 -6.33 -10.85 10.97
N GLU A 60 -6.80 -9.75 11.56
CA GLU A 60 -7.26 -8.56 10.83
C GLU A 60 -6.11 -7.93 10.03
N ALA A 61 -4.91 -7.84 10.63
CA ALA A 61 -3.71 -7.33 9.95
C ALA A 61 -3.31 -8.21 8.74
N ILE A 62 -3.40 -9.53 8.88
CA ILE A 62 -3.10 -10.49 7.81
C ILE A 62 -4.14 -10.40 6.69
N GLU A 63 -5.42 -10.19 7.01
CA GLU A 63 -6.48 -10.00 6.02
C GLU A 63 -6.21 -8.76 5.15
N ILE A 64 -5.90 -7.63 5.78
CA ILE A 64 -5.53 -6.39 5.08
C ILE A 64 -4.28 -6.60 4.22
N ALA A 65 -3.26 -7.29 4.75
CA ALA A 65 -2.03 -7.59 4.00
C ALA A 65 -2.30 -8.44 2.75
N ARG A 66 -3.19 -9.43 2.84
CA ARG A 66 -3.58 -10.29 1.71
C ARG A 66 -4.38 -9.54 0.65
N GLU A 67 -5.34 -8.72 1.05
CA GLU A 67 -6.09 -7.88 0.11
C GLU A 67 -5.17 -6.87 -0.58
N GLY A 68 -4.24 -6.26 0.16
CA GLY A 68 -3.21 -5.38 -0.40
C GLY A 68 -2.32 -6.11 -1.42
N GLN A 69 -1.87 -7.32 -1.11
CA GLN A 69 -1.10 -8.16 -2.04
C GLN A 69 -1.89 -8.49 -3.31
N ARG A 70 -3.15 -8.92 -3.16
CA ARG A 70 -4.04 -9.24 -4.29
C ARG A 70 -4.20 -8.03 -5.20
N ARG A 71 -4.42 -6.85 -4.64
CA ARG A 71 -4.55 -5.60 -5.39
C ARG A 71 -3.27 -5.24 -6.15
N VAL A 72 -2.09 -5.44 -5.54
CA VAL A 72 -0.81 -5.24 -6.22
C VAL A 72 -0.67 -6.22 -7.39
N LEU A 73 -0.97 -7.51 -7.20
CA LEU A 73 -0.87 -8.51 -8.27
C LEU A 73 -1.84 -8.25 -9.43
N GLU A 74 -3.04 -7.74 -9.14
CA GLU A 74 -4.00 -7.32 -10.17
C GLU A 74 -3.54 -6.07 -10.93
N THR A 75 -2.87 -5.14 -10.24
CA THR A 75 -2.42 -3.87 -10.80
C THR A 75 -1.10 -4.02 -11.58
N THR A 76 -0.24 -4.96 -11.18
CA THR A 76 1.09 -5.17 -11.78
C THR A 76 0.98 -6.11 -12.99
N PRO A 77 1.25 -5.64 -14.24
CA PRO A 77 0.99 -6.43 -15.45
C PRO A 77 1.90 -7.65 -15.66
N MET A 78 2.79 -7.94 -14.70
CA MET A 78 3.85 -8.94 -14.86
C MET A 78 3.34 -10.39 -14.93
N HIS A 79 2.08 -10.65 -14.55
CA HIS A 79 1.45 -11.98 -14.71
C HIS A 79 0.51 -12.13 -15.92
N THR A 80 0.16 -11.05 -16.63
CA THR A 80 -0.88 -11.10 -17.69
C THR A 80 -0.36 -10.84 -19.10
N GLY A 81 0.96 -10.73 -19.31
CA GLY A 81 1.53 -10.58 -20.66
C GLY A 81 1.13 -9.29 -21.39
N ALA A 82 0.52 -8.33 -20.70
CA ALA A 82 0.15 -7.04 -21.24
C ALA A 82 1.05 -5.96 -20.64
N VAL A 83 2.22 -5.74 -21.27
CA VAL A 83 3.01 -4.53 -21.07
C VAL A 83 2.17 -3.36 -21.60
N ARG A 84 1.28 -2.82 -20.76
CA ARG A 84 0.60 -1.56 -21.03
C ARG A 84 0.98 -0.59 -19.94
N SER A 85 2.02 0.19 -20.26
CA SER A 85 2.30 1.52 -19.72
C SER A 85 2.03 1.68 -18.24
N TRP A 86 2.93 1.15 -17.41
CA TRP A 86 3.21 1.80 -16.13
C TRP A 86 3.62 3.25 -16.45
N PRO A 87 3.17 4.27 -15.70
CA PRO A 87 3.58 5.63 -15.97
C PRO A 87 5.06 5.76 -15.64
N LEU A 88 5.91 5.55 -16.65
CA LEU A 88 7.29 6.01 -16.71
C LEU A 88 7.39 7.56 -16.70
N SER A 89 6.30 8.27 -16.44
CA SER A 89 6.26 9.73 -16.38
C SER A 89 6.86 10.35 -15.12
N LEU A 90 7.30 9.55 -14.14
CA LEU A 90 7.89 10.06 -12.89
C LEU A 90 9.43 10.19 -12.92
N LYS A 91 10.05 10.08 -14.11
CA LYS A 91 11.44 10.48 -14.35
C LYS A 91 11.56 11.40 -15.56
N ALA A 92 10.87 12.54 -15.55
CA ALA A 92 11.20 13.65 -16.43
C ALA A 92 10.62 14.97 -15.90
N GLY A 93 11.26 15.54 -14.88
CA GLY A 93 11.02 16.90 -14.44
C GLY A 93 12.26 17.42 -13.74
N ARG A 94 13.11 18.10 -14.51
CA ARG A 94 14.27 18.86 -14.02
C ARG A 94 13.83 20.02 -13.14
#